data_AF-A0A1B0GH90-F1
#
_entry.id   AF-A0A1B0GH90-F1
#
_cell.length_a   1.000
_cell.length_b   1.000
_cell.length_c   1.000
_cell.angle_alpha   90.00
_cell.angle_beta   90.00
_cell.angle_gamma   90.00
#
_symmetry.space_group_name_H-M   'P 1'
#
loop_
_entity.id
_entity.type
_entity.pdbx_description
1 polymer ?
#
loop_
_entity_poly.entity_id
_entity_poly.type
_entity_poly.pdbx_seq_one_letter_code
_entity_poly.pdbx_strand_id
1 'polypeptide(L)'
;MSHGRLLLVLLSLVILVTAMKIDIKEEKPYNLPGDIIPERYRLAVVTHINDDEGFRFTGKVWISLSCDELYWHPAVQIDALTGCV
;
A
#
# COMPACT_ATOMS: atom_id res chain seq x y z
N MET A 1 -11.21 -32.90 -46.14
CA MET A 1 -11.04 -31.43 -45.98
C MET A 1 -11.23 -30.99 -44.52
N SER A 2 -10.50 -31.58 -43.54
CA SER A 2 -10.74 -31.30 -42.10
C SER A 2 -9.47 -30.98 -41.29
N HIS A 3 -8.30 -31.53 -41.63
CA HIS A 3 -7.09 -31.38 -40.79
C HIS A 3 -6.47 -29.97 -40.77
N GLY A 4 -6.47 -29.24 -41.89
CA GLY A 4 -5.90 -27.89 -41.95
C GLY A 4 -6.66 -26.85 -41.14
N ARG A 5 -7.99 -27.00 -41.02
CA ARG A 5 -8.83 -26.12 -40.20
C ARG A 5 -8.64 -26.39 -38.71
N LEU A 6 -8.48 -27.65 -38.32
CA LEU A 6 -8.20 -28.03 -36.94
C LEU A 6 -6.84 -27.47 -36.47
N LEU A 7 -5.81 -27.55 -37.31
CA LEU A 7 -4.48 -27.02 -37.00
C LEU A 7 -4.50 -25.50 -36.77
N LEU A 8 -5.23 -24.76 -37.62
CA LEU A 8 -5.40 -23.31 -37.49
C LEU A 8 -6.11 -22.93 -36.19
N VAL A 9 -7.16 -23.68 -35.81
CA VAL A 9 -7.88 -23.46 -34.55
C VAL A 9 -6.95 -23.71 -33.36
N LEU A 10 -6.18 -24.80 -33.37
CA LEU A 10 -5.22 -25.10 -32.30
C LEU A 10 -4.13 -24.02 -32.18
N LEU A 11 -3.57 -23.56 -33.30
CA LEU A 11 -2.59 -22.47 -33.32
C LEU A 11 -3.18 -21.17 -32.77
N SER A 12 -4.41 -20.81 -33.17
CA SER A 12 -5.08 -19.62 -32.65
C SER A 12 -5.34 -19.71 -31.14
N LEU A 13 -5.66 -20.90 -30.62
CA LEU A 13 -5.90 -21.12 -29.20
C LEU A 13 -4.59 -20.98 -28.40
N VAL A 14 -3.49 -21.53 -28.90
CA VAL A 14 -2.17 -21.43 -28.27
C VAL A 14 -1.71 -19.97 -28.21
N ILE A 15 -1.85 -19.21 -29.30
CA ILE A 15 -1.50 -17.79 -29.34
C ILE A 15 -2.35 -16.99 -28.34
N LEU A 16 -3.65 -17.32 -28.23
CA LEU A 16 -4.55 -16.64 -27.30
C LEU A 16 -4.16 -16.89 -25.84
N VAL A 17 -3.80 -18.13 -25.49
CA VAL A 17 -3.39 -18.49 -24.12
C VAL A 17 -2.03 -17.88 -23.76
N THR A 18 -1.06 -17.84 -24.68
CA THR A 18 0.26 -17.26 -24.40
C THR A 18 0.26 -15.73 -24.36
N ALA A 19 -0.72 -15.08 -25.01
CA ALA A 19 -0.89 -13.63 -24.96
C ALA A 19 -1.51 -13.13 -23.64
N MET A 20 -2.08 -14.01 -22.81
CA MET A 20 -2.62 -13.64 -21.51
C MET A 20 -1.49 -13.34 -20.53
N LYS A 21 -1.14 -12.07 -20.39
CA LYS A 21 -0.32 -11.59 -19.28
C LYS A 21 -1.22 -11.44 -18.05
N ILE A 22 -1.13 -12.38 -17.11
CA ILE A 22 -1.83 -12.27 -15.83
C ILE A 22 -1.02 -11.31 -14.96
N ASP A 23 -1.45 -10.04 -14.90
CA ASP A 23 -0.95 -9.07 -13.93
C ASP A 23 -1.70 -9.30 -12.62
N ILE A 24 -1.19 -10.24 -11.81
CA ILE A 24 -1.68 -10.42 -10.44
C ILE A 24 -1.19 -9.21 -9.66
N LYS A 25 -2.03 -8.17 -9.58
CA LYS A 25 -1.82 -7.12 -8.58
C LYS A 25 -1.94 -7.79 -7.22
N GLU A 26 -0.80 -8.00 -6.56
CA GLU A 26 -0.79 -8.26 -5.13
C GLU A 26 -1.47 -7.05 -4.46
N GLU A 27 -2.69 -7.25 -4.01
CA GLU A 27 -3.37 -6.28 -3.18
C GLU A 27 -2.59 -6.19 -1.87
N LYS A 28 -1.90 -5.06 -1.70
CA LYS A 28 -1.31 -4.76 -0.41
C LYS A 28 -2.44 -4.68 0.61
N PRO A 29 -2.27 -5.30 1.80
CA PRO A 29 -3.28 -5.22 2.83
C PRO A 29 -3.55 -3.76 3.19
N TYR A 30 -4.83 -3.43 3.40
CA TYR A 30 -5.24 -2.10 3.87
C TYR A 30 -4.85 -1.82 5.32
N ASN A 31 -4.35 -2.83 6.02
CA ASN A 31 -3.93 -2.73 7.41
C ASN A 31 -2.55 -2.08 7.50
N LEU A 32 -2.39 -1.26 8.52
CA LEU A 32 -1.07 -0.76 8.90
C LEU A 32 -0.21 -1.90 9.46
N PRO A 33 1.13 -1.75 9.43
CA PRO A 33 2.05 -2.61 10.15
C PRO A 33 1.66 -2.71 11.63
N GLY A 34 1.70 -3.91 12.19
CA GLY A 34 1.28 -4.20 13.58
C GLY A 34 2.40 -4.06 14.62
N ASP A 35 3.60 -3.71 14.19
CA ASP A 35 4.82 -3.58 14.98
C ASP A 35 5.01 -2.18 15.59
N ILE A 36 4.23 -1.19 15.15
CA ILE A 36 4.28 0.20 15.63
C ILE A 36 2.96 0.54 16.32
N ILE A 37 3.00 0.67 17.65
CA ILE A 37 1.82 0.91 18.48
C ILE A 37 1.83 2.36 18.97
N PRO A 38 0.77 3.16 18.71
CA PRO A 38 0.67 4.50 19.23
C PRO A 38 0.23 4.50 20.70
N GLU A 39 0.94 5.25 21.54
CA GLU A 39 0.65 5.35 22.98
C GLU A 39 -0.06 6.65 23.35
N ARG A 40 0.37 7.76 22.72
CA ARG A 40 -0.14 9.10 23.05
C ARG A 40 -0.14 10.00 21.85
N TYR A 41 -1.23 10.73 21.69
CA TYR A 41 -1.36 11.79 20.71
C TYR A 41 -1.40 13.14 21.41
N ARG A 42 -0.59 14.07 20.92
CA ARG A 42 -0.72 15.49 21.23
C ARG A 42 -1.05 16.21 19.94
N LEU A 43 -2.14 16.98 19.96
CA LEU A 43 -2.60 17.72 18.80
C LEU A 43 -2.63 19.21 19.13
N ALA A 44 -2.18 20.02 18.18
CA ALA A 44 -2.44 21.45 18.13
C ALA A 44 -3.15 21.72 16.81
N VAL A 45 -4.37 22.25 16.86
CA VAL A 45 -5.18 22.56 15.68
C VAL A 45 -5.52 24.05 15.70
N VAL A 46 -5.28 24.72 14.59
CA VAL A 46 -5.68 26.10 14.33
C VAL A 46 -6.79 26.04 13.30
N THR A 47 -7.99 26.44 13.70
CA THR A 47 -9.17 26.44 12.84
C THR A 47 -9.46 27.86 12.36
N HIS A 48 -9.67 27.99 11.06
CA HIS A 48 -10.15 29.21 10.43
C HIS A 48 -11.68 29.10 10.37
N ILE A 49 -12.36 29.57 11.42
CA ILE A 49 -13.83 29.58 11.48
C ILE A 49 -14.25 31.05 11.51
N ASN A 50 -14.89 31.49 10.43
CA ASN A 50 -15.37 32.86 10.21
C ASN A 50 -14.28 33.91 9.87
N ASP A 51 -13.23 33.50 9.16
CA ASP A 51 -12.34 34.44 8.48
C ASP A 51 -12.41 34.26 6.95
N ASP A 52 -11.62 35.06 6.24
CA ASP A 52 -11.56 35.06 4.77
C ASP A 52 -10.93 33.78 4.19
N GLU A 53 -10.36 32.90 5.03
CA GLU A 53 -9.76 31.64 4.59
C GLU A 53 -10.76 30.49 4.48
N GLY A 54 -12.03 30.70 4.87
CA GLY A 54 -13.09 29.71 4.77
C GLY A 54 -12.88 28.52 5.71
N PHE A 55 -13.43 27.34 5.39
CA PHE A 55 -13.40 26.16 6.26
C PHE A 55 -12.04 25.43 6.20
N ARG A 56 -10.99 26.13 6.66
CA ARG A 56 -9.60 25.63 6.66
C ARG A 56 -9.13 25.35 8.08
N PHE A 57 -8.25 24.37 8.23
CA PHE A 57 -7.54 24.15 9.48
C PHE A 57 -6.09 23.76 9.19
N THR A 58 -5.21 24.15 10.10
CA THR A 58 -3.82 23.68 10.12
C THR A 58 -3.55 23.05 11.46
N GLY A 59 -2.56 22.17 11.54
CA GLY A 59 -2.25 21.56 12.82
C GLY A 59 -0.89 20.89 12.85
N LYS A 60 -0.47 20.58 14.07
CA LYS A 60 0.70 19.78 14.38
C LYS A 60 0.24 18.59 15.21
N VAL A 61 0.75 17.42 14.86
CA VAL A 61 0.51 16.18 15.59
C VAL A 61 1.84 15.65 16.06
N TRP A 62 1.91 15.31 17.33
CA TRP A 62 3.01 14.55 17.91
C TRP A 62 2.43 13.22 18.39
N ILE A 63 3.02 12.13 17.93
CA ILE A 63 2.60 10.77 18.27
C ILE A 63 3.75 10.12 19.02
N SER A 64 3.50 9.67 20.24
CA SER A 64 4.39 8.77 20.96
C SER A 64 4.09 7.35 20.51
N LEU A 65 5.13 6.64 20.08
CA LEU A 65 5.06 5.29 19.54
C LEU A 65 5.89 4.36 20.43
N SER A 66 5.42 3.14 20.64
CA SER A 66 6.20 1.99 21.09
C SER A 66 6.25 0.94 19.99
N CYS A 67 7.25 0.08 20.02
CA CYS A 67 7.34 -1.04 19.10
C CYS A 67 7.39 -2.36 19.82
N ASP A 68 6.82 -3.35 19.16
CA ASP A 68 6.83 -4.73 19.64
C ASP A 68 8.07 -5.43 19.06
N GLU A 69 9.08 -5.71 19.90
CA GLU A 69 10.38 -6.28 19.50
C GLU A 69 10.30 -7.73 18.97
N LEU A 70 9.11 -8.36 18.93
CA LEU A 70 8.98 -9.78 18.60
C LEU A 70 9.04 -10.16 17.11
N TYR A 71 9.22 -9.22 16.18
CA TYR A 71 9.36 -9.51 14.74
C TYR A 71 10.76 -9.17 14.19
N TRP A 72 11.70 -10.08 14.40
CA TRP A 72 13.01 -10.06 13.73
C TRP A 72 12.84 -10.39 12.23
N HIS A 73 13.10 -9.42 11.34
CA HIS A 73 13.33 -9.66 9.91
C HIS A 73 14.69 -9.08 9.49
N PRO A 74 15.62 -9.85 8.88
CA PRO A 74 17.00 -9.43 8.65
C PRO A 74 17.21 -8.51 7.42
N ALA A 75 16.21 -7.71 7.00
CA ALA A 75 16.32 -6.99 5.72
C ALA A 75 15.54 -5.66 5.61
N VAL A 76 15.54 -4.80 6.64
CA VAL A 76 14.92 -3.46 6.50
C VAL A 76 15.98 -2.35 6.55
N GLN A 77 16.22 -1.72 5.39
CA GLN A 77 16.92 -0.43 5.30
C GLN A 77 16.00 0.67 5.84
N ILE A 78 16.56 1.51 6.72
CA ILE A 78 15.90 2.56 7.45
C ILE A 78 16.19 3.91 6.78
N ASP A 79 15.17 4.58 6.26
CA ASP A 79 15.27 5.96 5.74
C ASP A 79 14.39 6.92 6.56
N ALA A 80 15.03 7.74 7.40
CA ALA A 80 14.61 8.96 8.13
C ALA A 80 13.21 9.02 8.83
N LEU A 81 12.41 7.96 8.69
CA LEU A 81 11.07 7.67 9.21
C LEU A 81 11.18 6.55 10.26
N THR A 82 12.18 6.65 11.14
CA THR A 82 12.55 5.63 12.14
C THR A 82 11.42 5.40 13.14
N GLY A 83 10.48 4.52 12.78
CA GLY A 83 9.90 3.54 13.68
C GLY A 83 11.01 2.66 14.28
N CYS A 84 10.72 2.05 15.42
CA CYS A 84 11.71 1.74 16.44
C CYS A 84 12.91 0.95 15.95
N VAL A 85 14.06 1.36 16.48
CA VAL A 85 15.38 0.77 16.34
C VAL A 85 15.55 -0.32 17.37
#